data_AF-A0AAE1NIW3-F1
#
_entry.id   AF-A0AAE1NIW3-F1
#
_cell.length_a   1.000
_cell.length_b   1.000
_cell.length_c   1.000
_cell.angle_alpha   90.00
_cell.angle_beta   90.00
_cell.angle_gamma   90.00
#
_symmetry.space_group_name_H-M   'P 1'
#
loop_
_entity.id
_entity.type
_entity.pdbx_description
1 polymer ?
#
loop_
_entity_poly.entity_id
_entity_poly.type
_entity_poly.pdbx_seq_one_letter_code
_entity_poly.pdbx_strand_id
1 'polypeptide(L)'
;MDSEAESSDVKASNGGGESNGEPSTKRAKVDFSSLPTRQYLDQTVVPILLQAVMQLNKERPGDPIEWLANYLLKNKSQYTNGSSS
;
A
#
# COMPACT_ATOMS: atom_id res chain seq x y z
N MET A 1 50.04 28.81 -12.73
CA MET A 1 50.35 28.09 -11.47
C MET A 1 50.42 29.17 -10.41
N ASP A 2 49.67 28.94 -9.33
CA ASP A 2 49.37 29.85 -8.20
C ASP A 2 48.32 30.95 -8.47
N SER A 3 47.35 31.26 -7.60
CA SER A 3 46.67 30.61 -6.45
C SER A 3 45.71 31.69 -5.92
N GLU A 4 44.40 31.43 -5.78
CA GLU A 4 43.48 32.13 -4.85
C GLU A 4 42.14 31.35 -4.86
N ALA A 5 41.95 30.38 -3.96
CA ALA A 5 41.45 30.53 -2.58
C ALA A 5 39.94 30.84 -2.52
N GLU A 6 39.11 29.81 -2.78
CA GLU A 6 37.69 29.82 -2.41
C GLU A 6 37.57 29.49 -0.92
N SER A 7 37.03 30.44 -0.16
CA SER A 7 36.68 30.29 1.25
C SER A 7 35.19 29.98 1.37
N SER A 8 34.86 28.88 2.04
CA SER A 8 33.59 28.73 2.72
C SER A 8 33.71 27.67 3.81
N ASP A 9 33.99 28.14 5.03
CA ASP A 9 33.61 27.47 6.27
C ASP A 9 32.08 27.28 6.32
N VAL A 10 31.57 26.11 6.68
CA VAL A 10 31.11 25.84 8.05
C VAL A 10 30.67 24.38 8.26
N LYS A 11 31.25 23.84 9.32
CA LYS A 11 31.00 22.59 10.05
C LYS A 11 29.57 22.48 10.61
N ALA A 12 28.92 21.35 10.35
CA ALA A 12 27.92 20.75 11.25
C ALA A 12 27.72 19.25 10.94
N SER A 13 28.58 18.38 11.47
CA SER A 13 28.23 16.96 11.61
C SER A 13 27.89 16.72 13.08
N ASN A 14 26.59 16.66 13.33
CA ASN A 14 25.99 16.44 14.62
C ASN A 14 26.12 14.95 14.99
N GLY A 15 26.94 14.66 16.00
CA GLY A 15 26.94 13.37 16.66
C GLY A 15 25.60 13.12 17.37
N GLY A 16 25.08 11.90 17.26
CA GLY A 16 23.82 11.54 17.89
C GLY A 16 23.62 10.03 17.97
N GLY A 17 24.00 9.47 19.12
CA GLY A 17 23.16 8.51 19.86
C GLY A 17 23.08 7.08 19.34
N GLU A 18 23.86 6.21 19.95
CA GLU A 18 23.50 4.80 20.14
C GLU A 18 22.14 4.70 20.83
N SER A 19 21.21 3.94 20.24
CA SER A 19 20.11 3.34 21.01
C SER A 19 19.71 2.01 20.37
N ASN A 20 20.26 0.96 20.96
CA ASN A 20 19.83 -0.41 20.85
C ASN A 20 18.34 -0.51 21.26
N GLY A 21 17.47 -0.85 20.32
CA GLY A 21 16.02 -0.97 20.53
C GLY A 21 15.41 -1.93 19.52
N GLU A 22 15.41 -3.20 19.90
CA GLU A 22 14.43 -4.25 19.58
C GLU A 22 13.38 -3.92 18.48
N PRO A 23 13.36 -4.62 17.33
CA PRO A 23 12.32 -4.41 16.31
C PRO A 23 11.02 -5.07 16.80
N SER A 24 10.34 -4.41 17.73
CA SER A 24 8.95 -4.70 18.05
C SER A 24 8.14 -4.37 16.80
N THR A 25 7.73 -5.42 16.10
CA THR A 25 6.89 -5.44 14.90
C THR A 25 5.51 -4.88 15.20
N LYS A 26 5.43 -3.57 15.38
CA LYS A 26 4.17 -2.84 15.29
C LYS A 26 3.77 -2.89 13.82
N ARG A 27 2.92 -3.87 13.46
CA ARG A 27 2.24 -3.87 12.16
C ARG A 27 1.58 -2.51 12.04
N ALA A 28 2.16 -1.65 11.19
CA ALA A 28 1.61 -0.35 10.91
C ALA A 28 0.20 -0.60 10.37
N LYS A 29 -0.81 -0.24 11.16
CA LYS A 29 -2.19 -0.14 10.68
C LYS A 29 -2.11 0.81 9.50
N VAL A 30 -2.27 0.26 8.29
CA VAL A 30 -2.13 1.06 7.08
C VAL A 30 -3.23 2.11 7.10
N ASP A 31 -2.84 3.37 7.23
CA ASP A 31 -3.77 4.48 7.22
C ASP A 31 -4.16 4.80 5.78
N PHE A 32 -5.27 4.19 5.36
CA PHE A 32 -5.86 4.36 4.04
C PHE A 32 -6.20 5.82 3.69
N SER A 33 -6.33 6.71 4.68
CA SER A 33 -6.71 8.12 4.46
C SER A 33 -5.61 8.96 3.80
N SER A 34 -4.34 8.52 3.91
CA SER A 34 -3.19 9.23 3.37
C SER A 34 -2.67 8.65 2.04
N LEU A 35 -3.24 7.52 1.60
CA LEU A 35 -2.74 6.81 0.43
C LEU A 35 -3.12 7.52 -0.87
N PRO A 36 -2.22 7.55 -1.86
CA PRO A 36 -2.58 7.90 -3.22
C PRO A 36 -3.71 7.01 -3.74
N THR A 37 -4.62 7.56 -4.56
CA THR A 37 -5.83 6.88 -5.04
C THR A 37 -5.57 5.47 -5.58
N ARG A 38 -4.52 5.31 -6.40
CA ARG A 38 -4.15 4.01 -6.97
C ARG A 38 -3.84 2.98 -5.89
N GLN A 39 -3.06 3.37 -4.89
CA GLN A 39 -2.64 2.49 -3.81
C GLN A 39 -3.80 2.14 -2.88
N TYR A 40 -4.71 3.07 -2.62
CA TYR A 40 -5.95 2.78 -1.90
C TYR A 40 -6.77 1.71 -2.62
N LEU A 41 -6.98 1.85 -3.94
CA LEU A 41 -7.74 0.87 -4.71
C LEU A 41 -7.04 -0.49 -4.77
N ASP A 42 -5.72 -0.50 -4.99
CA ASP A 42 -4.88 -1.70 -5.05
C ASP A 42 -4.94 -2.51 -3.75
N GLN A 43 -5.06 -1.84 -2.59
CA GLN A 43 -5.11 -2.51 -1.28
C GLN A 43 -6.51 -2.85 -0.80
N THR A 44 -7.57 -2.25 -1.35
CA THR A 44 -8.94 -2.42 -0.86
C THR A 44 -9.79 -3.31 -1.75
N VAL A 45 -9.87 -3.01 -3.04
CA VAL A 45 -10.91 -3.57 -3.93
C VAL A 45 -10.36 -4.20 -5.20
N VAL A 46 -9.17 -3.84 -5.66
CA VAL A 46 -8.61 -4.38 -6.92
C VAL A 46 -8.42 -5.90 -6.87
N PRO A 47 -7.93 -6.53 -5.77
CA PRO A 47 -7.72 -7.98 -5.76
C PRO A 47 -9.01 -8.78 -6.01
N ILE A 48 -10.11 -8.39 -5.34
CA ILE A 48 -11.40 -9.04 -5.52
C ILE A 48 -12.00 -8.74 -6.89
N LEU A 49 -11.84 -7.51 -7.40
CA LEU A 49 -12.33 -7.13 -8.73
C LEU A 49 -11.64 -7.91 -9.84
N LEU A 50 -10.32 -8.09 -9.76
CA LEU A 50 -9.58 -8.88 -10.76
C LEU A 50 -10.08 -10.32 -10.81
N GLN A 51 -10.22 -10.98 -9.66
CA GLN A 51 -10.74 -12.35 -9.59
C GLN A 51 -12.17 -12.45 -10.13
N ALA A 52 -13.03 -11.51 -9.75
CA ALA A 52 -14.41 -11.46 -10.19
C ALA A 52 -14.52 -11.28 -11.71
N VAL A 53 -13.73 -10.38 -12.30
CA VAL A 53 -13.72 -10.13 -13.76
C VAL A 53 -13.16 -11.33 -14.54
N MET A 54 -12.14 -12.00 -14.01
CA MET A 54 -11.62 -13.24 -14.63
C MET A 54 -12.69 -14.32 -14.69
N GLN A 55 -13.47 -14.50 -13.62
CA GLN A 55 -14.53 -15.49 -13.56
C GLN A 55 -15.76 -15.08 -14.39
N LEU A 56 -16.12 -13.79 -14.38
CA LEU A 56 -17.16 -13.24 -15.24
C LEU A 56 -16.86 -13.50 -16.73
N ASN A 57 -15.61 -13.31 -17.16
CA ASN A 57 -15.21 -13.57 -18.55
C ASN A 57 -15.31 -15.05 -18.94
N LYS A 58 -15.18 -15.97 -17.98
CA LYS A 58 -15.34 -17.41 -18.20
C LYS A 58 -16.80 -17.82 -18.29
N GLU A 59 -17.63 -17.35 -17.37
CA GLU A 59 -19.05 -17.74 -17.29
C GLU A 59 -19.93 -17.03 -18.31
N ARG A 60 -19.59 -15.77 -18.66
CA ARG A 60 -20.37 -14.90 -19.55
C ARG A 60 -21.88 -14.96 -19.28
N PRO A 61 -22.32 -14.66 -18.04
CA PRO A 61 -23.73 -14.67 -17.69
C PRO A 61 -24.50 -13.61 -18.49
N GLY A 62 -25.82 -13.82 -18.64
CA GLY A 62 -26.70 -12.88 -19.33
C GLY A 62 -26.66 -11.46 -18.74
N ASP A 63 -26.56 -11.37 -17.41
CA ASP A 63 -26.50 -10.10 -16.66
C ASP A 63 -25.15 -9.95 -15.94
N PRO A 64 -24.10 -9.44 -16.61
CA PRO A 64 -22.75 -9.39 -16.08
C PRO A 64 -22.60 -8.49 -14.84
N ILE A 65 -23.38 -7.40 -14.76
CA ILE A 65 -23.31 -6.44 -13.65
C ILE A 65 -23.85 -7.07 -12.37
N GLU A 66 -25.04 -7.69 -12.44
CA GLU A 66 -25.66 -8.33 -11.28
C GLU A 66 -24.84 -9.52 -10.80
N TRP A 67 -24.31 -10.32 -11.73
CA TRP A 67 -23.41 -11.41 -11.39
C TRP A 67 -22.16 -10.89 -10.66
N LEU A 68 -21.54 -9.82 -11.16
CA LEU A 68 -20.33 -9.23 -10.56
C LEU A 68 -20.61 -8.69 -9.16
N ALA A 69 -21.69 -7.94 -8.97
CA ALA A 69 -22.09 -7.43 -7.66
C ALA A 69 -22.31 -8.57 -6.66
N ASN A 70 -23.03 -9.62 -7.07
CA ASN A 70 -23.24 -10.82 -6.25
C ASN A 70 -21.93 -11.54 -5.92
N TYR A 71 -20.99 -11.62 -6.86
CA TYR A 71 -19.67 -12.20 -6.61
C TYR A 71 -18.92 -11.41 -5.53
N LEU A 72 -18.90 -10.08 -5.63
CA LEU A 72 -18.23 -9.23 -4.64
C LEU A 72 -18.82 -9.41 -3.25
N LEU A 73 -20.15 -9.43 -3.11
CA LEU A 73 -20.83 -9.60 -1.82
C LEU A 73 -20.56 -10.97 -1.19
N LYS A 74 -20.59 -12.05 -1.99
CA LYS A 74 -20.33 -13.42 -1.52
C LYS A 74 -18.88 -13.61 -1.06
N ASN A 75 -17.93 -12.97 -1.73
CA ASN A 75 -16.51 -13.18 -1.49
C ASN A 75 -15.87 -12.11 -0.58
N LYS A 76 -16.57 -11.02 -0.25
CA LYS A 76 -16.06 -9.89 0.54
C LYS A 76 -15.23 -10.31 1.75
N SER A 77 -15.71 -11.25 2.57
CA SER A 77 -15.05 -11.69 3.80
C SER A 77 -13.64 -12.24 3.60
N GLN A 78 -13.36 -12.84 2.43
CA GLN A 78 -12.05 -13.40 2.09
C GLN A 78 -11.01 -12.30 1.78
N TYR A 79 -11.46 -11.11 1.39
CA TYR A 79 -10.60 -10.00 0.96
C TYR A 79 -10.52 -8.87 1.98
N THR A 80 -11.46 -8.78 2.93
CA THR A 80 -11.44 -7.78 4.00
C THR A 80 -10.65 -8.20 5.25
N ASN A 81 -10.13 -9.43 5.29
CA ASN A 81 -9.57 -10.02 6.51
C ASN A 81 -8.08 -9.74 6.76
N GLY A 82 -7.48 -8.78 6.05
CA GLY A 82 -6.12 -8.31 6.28
C GLY A 82 -5.90 -7.53 7.59
N SER A 83 -6.89 -7.48 8.49
CA SER A 83 -6.79 -6.77 9.78
C SER A 83 -7.33 -7.57 10.98
N SER A 84 -7.64 -8.86 10.83
CA SER A 84 -7.95 -9.71 11.98
C SER A 84 -6.68 -10.42 12.47
N SER A 85 -5.94 -9.74 13.35
CA SER A 85 -5.11 -10.24 14.48
C SER A 85 -3.98 -9.25 14.73
#